data_AF-A0AAD0TSI5-F1
#
_entry.id   AF-A0AAD0TSI5-F1
#
_cell.length_a   1.000
_cell.length_b   1.000
_cell.length_c   1.000
_cell.angle_alpha   90.00
_cell.angle_beta   90.00
_cell.angle_gamma   90.00
#
_symmetry.space_group_name_H-M   'P 1'
#
loop_
_entity.id
_entity.type
_entity.pdbx_description
1 polymer ?
#
loop_
_entity_poly.entity_id
_entity_poly.type
_entity_poly.pdbx_seq_one_letter_code
_entity_poly.pdbx_strand_id
1 'polypeptide(L)' 'MLNIETTIRKITNSVEAIISCELTAKVDVKFQIIKIDAIIVLPPVRITLFAHAANWKELRDRVSTEYQDGTK' A
#
# COMPACT_ATOMS: atom_id res chain seq x y z
N MET A 1 12.02 -12.88 7.54
CA MET A 1 11.02 -13.17 6.49
C MET A 1 9.85 -13.85 7.17
N LEU A 2 8.67 -13.23 7.18
CA LEU A 2 7.45 -13.88 7.65
C LEU A 2 6.90 -14.73 6.51
N ASN A 3 6.75 -16.03 6.72
CA ASN A 3 6.09 -16.93 5.79
C ASN A 3 4.80 -17.42 6.45
N ILE A 4 3.67 -16.87 6.01
CA ILE A 4 2.34 -17.18 6.55
C ILE A 4 1.57 -17.89 5.44
N GLU A 5 1.10 -19.10 5.74
CA GLU A 5 0.26 -19.87 4.84
C GLU A 5 -1.21 -19.55 5.08
N THR A 6 -1.99 -19.55 4.00
CA THR A 6 -3.44 -19.40 4.07
C THR A 6 -4.12 -20.21 2.97
N THR A 7 -5.42 -20.39 3.10
CA THR A 7 -6.24 -21.10 2.13
C THR A 7 -7.15 -20.10 1.39
N ILE A 8 -7.24 -20.26 0.07
CA ILE A 8 -8.26 -19.61 -0.75
C ILE A 8 -9.50 -20.50 -0.78
N ARG A 9 -10.67 -19.92 -0.49
CA ARG A 9 -11.96 -20.63 -0.47
C ARG A 9 -12.87 -20.10 -1.57
N LYS A 10 -13.63 -20.99 -2.21
CA LYS A 10 -14.66 -20.61 -3.19
C LYS A 10 -15.95 -20.24 -2.45
N ILE A 11 -16.54 -19.10 -2.80
CA ILE A 11 -17.85 -18.68 -2.31
C ILE A 11 -18.70 -18.31 -3.51
N THR A 12 -19.72 -19.12 -3.79
CA THR A 12 -20.60 -18.94 -4.97
C THR A 12 -19.78 -18.82 -6.28
N ASN A 13 -19.80 -17.64 -6.91
CA ASN A 13 -19.09 -17.30 -8.13
C ASN A 13 -17.79 -16.49 -7.87
N SER A 14 -17.33 -16.40 -6.63
CA SER A 14 -16.12 -15.68 -6.22
C SER A 14 -15.18 -16.56 -5.38
N VAL A 15 -14.02 -15.99 -5.02
CA VAL A 15 -13.05 -16.60 -4.11
C VAL A 15 -12.66 -15.59 -3.01
N GLU A 16 -12.38 -16.09 -1.82
CA GLU A 16 -11.87 -15.32 -0.70
C GLU A 16 -10.56 -15.89 -0.18
N ALA A 17 -9.63 -15.01 0.20
CA ALA A 17 -8.39 -15.36 0.87
C ALA A 17 -8.44 -14.86 2.31
N ILE A 18 -8.13 -15.73 3.27
CA ILE A 18 -8.08 -15.36 4.68
C ILE A 18 -6.72 -14.74 4.98
N ILE A 19 -6.68 -13.47 5.37
CA ILE A 19 -5.42 -12.80 5.74
C ILE A 19 -5.27 -12.87 7.26
N SER A 20 -4.18 -13.47 7.74
CA SER A 20 -3.89 -13.57 9.18
C SER A 20 -3.83 -12.17 9.82
N CYS A 21 -4.34 -12.04 11.04
CA CYS A 21 -4.33 -10.77 11.78
C CYS A 21 -2.91 -10.24 12.04
N GLU A 22 -1.90 -11.12 12.05
CA GLU A 22 -0.48 -10.77 12.15
C GLU A 22 0.00 -9.88 11.00
N LEU A 23 -0.66 -9.93 9.84
CA LEU A 23 -0.35 -9.10 8.68
C LEU A 23 -0.96 -7.69 8.79
N THR A 24 -1.73 -7.40 9.84
CA THR A 24 -2.34 -6.08 10.13
C THR A 24 -3.11 -5.47 8.95
N ALA A 25 -3.75 -6.30 8.13
CA ALA A 25 -4.55 -5.82 7.01
C ALA A 25 -5.69 -4.93 7.53
N LYS A 26 -5.75 -3.69 7.05
CA LYS A 26 -6.82 -2.77 7.41
C LYS A 26 -8.14 -3.24 6.79
N VAL A 27 -9.13 -3.44 7.64
CA VAL A 27 -10.53 -3.65 7.25
C VAL A 27 -11.05 -2.39 6.56
N ASP A 28 -12.03 -2.55 5.67
CA ASP A 28 -12.68 -1.47 4.89
C ASP A 28 -11.78 -0.70 3.91
N VAL A 29 -10.56 -1.18 3.67
CA VAL A 29 -9.69 -0.64 2.61
C VAL A 29 -9.96 -1.36 1.30
N LYS A 30 -10.13 -0.59 0.23
CA LYS A 30 -10.19 -1.12 -1.13
C LYS A 30 -8.78 -1.40 -1.64
N PHE A 31 -8.61 -2.57 -2.25
CA PHE A 31 -7.39 -2.98 -2.93
C PHE A 31 -7.66 -3.16 -4.42
N GLN A 32 -6.69 -2.79 -5.27
CA GLN A 32 -6.66 -3.29 -6.63
C GLN A 32 -6.16 -4.74 -6.60
N ILE A 33 -6.59 -5.57 -7.55
CA ILE A 33 -6.09 -6.93 -7.71
C ILE A 33 -5.27 -6.98 -8.99
N ILE A 34 -3.99 -7.32 -8.87
CA ILE A 34 -3.07 -7.48 -10.00
C ILE A 34 -2.58 -8.93 -9.98
N LYS A 35 -2.70 -9.63 -11.12
CA LYS A 35 -2.18 -11.00 -11.28
C LYS A 35 -0.94 -10.96 -12.18
N ILE A 36 0.15 -11.56 -11.70
CA ILE A 36 1.41 -11.74 -12.45
C ILE A 36 1.77 -13.23 -12.32
N ASP A 37 1.59 -13.99 -13.41
CA ASP A 37 1.74 -15.46 -13.41
C ASP A 37 0.93 -16.14 -12.28
N ALA A 38 1.61 -16.79 -11.35
CA ALA A 38 1.03 -17.46 -10.17
C ALA A 38 0.87 -16.52 -8.96
N ILE A 39 1.32 -15.26 -9.07
CA ILE A 39 1.35 -14.29 -7.97
C ILE A 39 0.13 -13.36 -8.07
N ILE A 40 -0.54 -13.15 -6.94
CA ILE A 40 -1.59 -12.14 -6.78
C ILE A 40 -1.04 -11.02 -5.89
N VAL A 41 -1.04 -9.80 -6.39
CA VAL A 41 -0.63 -8.59 -5.67
C VAL A 41 -1.87 -7.75 -5.37
N LEU A 42 -2.02 -7.36 -4.10
CA LEU A 42 -3.14 -6.54 -3.62
C LEU A 42 -2.63 -5.16 -3.18
N PRO A 43 -2.26 -4.25 -4.09
CA PRO A 43 -1.91 -2.91 -3.68
C PRO A 43 -3.15 -2.17 -3.18
N PRO A 44 -3.05 -1.38 -2.09
CA PRO A 44 -4.15 -0.50 -1.69
C PRO A 44 -4.47 0.43 -2.87
N VAL A 45 -5.77 0.62 -3.16
CA VAL A 45 -6.16 1.62 -4.16
C VAL A 45 -5.62 2.95 -3.68
N ARG A 46 -4.77 3.59 -4.50
CA ARG A 46 -4.04 4.83 -4.19
C ARG A 46 -4.82 5.70 -3.20
N ILE A 47 -4.44 5.65 -1.93
CA ILE A 47 -4.42 6.88 -1.14
C ILE A 47 -3.35 7.65 -1.88
N THR A 48 -3.73 8.64 -2.70
CA THR A 48 -2.76 9.42 -3.45
C THR A 48 -1.63 9.78 -2.49
N LEU A 49 -0.37 9.45 -2.84
CA LEU A 49 0.76 9.80 -1.96
C LEU A 49 0.68 11.29 -1.61
N PHE A 50 0.18 12.10 -2.54
CA PHE A 50 -0.13 13.53 -2.42
C PHE A 50 -1.59 13.87 -2.04
N ALA A 51 -2.40 12.91 -1.61
CA ALA A 51 -3.80 13.12 -1.20
C ALA A 51 -3.93 14.24 -0.17
N HIS A 52 -2.94 14.30 0.72
CA HIS A 52 -2.88 15.22 1.83
C HIS A 52 -1.63 16.08 1.66
N ALA A 53 -1.67 17.04 0.73
CA ALA A 53 -0.56 17.95 0.45
C ALA A 53 0.00 18.62 1.73
N ALA A 54 -0.83 18.79 2.77
CA ALA A 54 -0.43 19.29 4.08
C ALA A 54 0.62 18.39 4.78
N ASN A 55 0.53 17.07 4.65
CA ASN A 55 1.45 16.11 5.29
C ASN A 55 2.85 16.15 4.68
N TRP A 56 3.00 16.79 3.52
CA TRP A 56 4.27 16.92 2.79
C TRP A 56 4.88 18.30 2.93
N LYS A 57 4.27 19.19 3.72
CA LYS A 57 4.75 20.56 3.91
C LYS A 57 6.18 20.58 4.44
N GLU A 58 6.46 19.83 5.51
CA GLU A 58 7.80 19.79 6.12
C GLU A 58 8.86 19.20 5.20
N LEU A 59 8.52 18.16 4.41
CA LEU A 59 9.44 17.59 3.42
C LEU A 59 9.74 18.60 2.30
N ARG A 60 8.71 19.29 1.79
CA ARG A 60 8.88 20.33 0.76
C ARG A 60 9.73 21.48 1.26
N ASP A 61 9.47 21.92 2.48
CA ASP A 61 10.19 23.03 3.09
C ASP A 61 11.67 22.64 3.25
N ARG A 62 11.99 21.44 3.73
CA ARG A 62 13.39 20.94 3.87
C ARG A 62 14.14 20.84 2.55
N VAL A 63 13.53 20.25 1.51
CA VAL A 63 14.16 20.14 0.18
C VAL A 63 14.44 21.52 -0.42
N SER A 64 13.56 22.49 -0.16
CA SER A 64 13.74 23.86 -0.64
C SER A 64 14.91 24.56 0.05
N THR A 65 15.14 24.31 1.34
CA THR A 65 16.27 24.88 2.10
C THR A 65 17.62 24.29 1.66
N GLU A 66 17.69 22.97 1.44
CA GLU A 66 18.92 22.30 0.99
C GLU A 66 19.36 22.75 -0.41
N TYR A 67 18.40 23.05 -1.31
CA TYR A 67 18.71 23.61 -2.64
C TYR A 67 19.29 25.02 -2.57
N GLN A 68 18.90 25.82 -1.57
CA GLN A 68 19.43 27.17 -1.40
C GLN A 68 20.87 27.20 -0.86
N ASP A 69 21.29 26.17 -0.13
CA ASP A 69 22.64 26.09 0.47
C ASP A 69 23.67 25.48 -0.50
N GLY A 70 23.23 24.67 -1.47
CA GLY A 70 24.10 24.07 -2.50
C GLY A 70 24.44 24.99 -3.69
N THR A 71 24.02 26.27 -3.66
CA THR A 71 24.26 27.25 -4.74
C THR A 71 25.15 28.43 -4.30
N LYS A 72 25.97 28.25 -3.25
CA LYS A 72 27.00 29.22 -2.84
C LYS A 72 28.40 28.64 -2.98
#